data_AF-A0A7J8CW16-F1
#
_entry.id   AF-A0A7J8CW16-F1
#
_cell.length_a   1.000
_cell.length_b   1.000
_cell.length_c   1.000
_cell.angle_alpha   90.00
_cell.angle_beta   90.00
_cell.angle_gamma   90.00
#
_symmetry.space_group_name_H-M   'P 1'
#
loop_
_entity.id
_entity.type
_entity.pdbx_description
1 polymer ?
#
loop_
_entity_poly.entity_id
_entity_poly.type
_entity_poly.pdbx_seq_one_letter_code
_entity_poly.pdbx_strand_id
1 'polypeptide(L)'
;MGSGTAVAKSAAEMVLSDDNFASIVAAVEEGRAIYSNMKQFIRYLISSNVGEVVCIFLTAILGLPEALIPVQLLWVNLVTDGLPATALGFNPPDLDIMEKLPRNPREALISGWLFFRYLAIGVYVGLATVAAATWWFLYDAEGPHITFYQLRNFLKCSEDNPLFAGIDCEVFESRFPTTMALSVLVTIEMCNALNSVSENQSLLRMPPWLNPWLLAAVTMSMALHFLILLVPPLPLVFQVTPLSGRQWVVVLQISLPVILLDEALKYLSRNHVDEEKDRK
;
A
#
# COMPACT_ATOMS: atom_id res chain seq x y z
N MET A 1 15.10 30.17 24.97
CA MET A 1 15.98 29.90 26.12
C MET A 1 15.15 29.37 27.27
N GLY A 2 15.58 28.26 27.87
CA GLY A 2 15.04 27.63 29.06
C GLY A 2 15.22 28.50 30.30
N SER A 3 16.26 29.35 30.33
CA SER A 3 16.38 30.44 31.32
C SER A 3 15.55 31.70 31.01
N GLY A 4 14.85 31.73 29.87
CA GLY A 4 14.07 32.88 29.44
C GLY A 4 12.80 33.13 30.26
N THR A 5 12.21 34.32 30.09
CA THR A 5 10.95 34.69 30.74
C THR A 5 9.80 33.79 30.31
N ALA A 6 8.81 33.61 31.18
CA ALA A 6 7.61 32.81 30.86
C ALA A 6 6.89 33.34 29.61
N VAL A 7 6.85 34.67 29.43
CA VAL A 7 6.26 35.34 28.26
C VAL A 7 6.96 34.91 26.97
N ALA A 8 8.30 34.90 26.95
CA ALA A 8 9.06 34.48 25.79
C ALA A 8 8.86 32.98 25.49
N LYS A 9 8.79 32.14 26.52
CA LYS A 9 8.51 30.70 26.36
C LYS A 9 7.11 30.44 25.82
N SER A 10 6.09 31.17 26.29
CA SER A 10 4.71 31.02 25.83
C SER A 10 4.48 31.53 24.40
N ALA A 11 5.35 32.41 23.90
CA ALA A 11 5.25 32.98 22.57
C ALA A 11 6.07 32.23 21.50
N ALA A 12 6.84 31.20 21.88
CA ALA A 12 7.73 30.47 20.98
C ALA A 12 7.21 29.05 20.69
N GLU A 13 7.41 28.57 19.46
CA GLU A 13 7.10 27.20 19.06
C GLU A 13 8.12 26.17 19.57
N MET A 14 9.32 26.62 19.92
CA MET A 14 10.40 25.78 20.43
C MET A 14 11.18 26.49 21.54
N VAL A 15 11.48 25.77 22.62
CA VAL A 15 12.24 26.28 23.76
C VAL A 15 13.48 25.41 23.98
N LEU A 16 14.66 26.02 23.89
CA LEU A 16 15.94 25.36 24.20
C LEU A 16 16.07 25.14 25.70
N SER A 17 15.90 23.91 26.18
CA SER A 17 15.94 23.59 27.62
C SER A 17 17.33 23.77 28.23
N ASP A 18 18.38 23.61 27.43
CA ASP A 18 19.79 23.65 27.80
C ASP A 18 20.49 24.97 27.46
N ASP A 19 19.75 25.93 26.90
CA ASP A 19 20.29 27.23 26.48
C ASP A 19 21.46 27.13 25.48
N ASN A 20 21.54 26.02 24.74
CA ASN A 20 22.61 25.78 23.77
C ASN A 20 22.14 26.02 22.33
N PHE A 21 22.87 26.85 21.59
CA PHE A 21 22.56 27.11 20.18
C PHE A 21 22.75 25.85 19.31
N ALA A 22 23.63 24.92 19.69
CA ALA A 22 23.80 23.65 18.98
C ALA A 22 22.50 22.83 18.93
N SER A 23 21.63 22.96 19.92
CA SER A 23 20.33 22.29 19.97
C SER A 23 19.38 22.78 18.87
N ILE A 24 19.56 24.02 18.36
CA ILE A 24 18.84 24.49 17.16
C ILE A 24 19.31 23.72 15.92
N VAL A 25 20.63 23.52 15.77
CA VAL A 25 21.18 22.79 14.62
C VAL A 25 20.70 21.33 14.63
N ALA A 26 20.74 20.68 15.79
CA ALA A 26 20.21 19.33 15.98
C ALA A 26 18.70 19.26 15.69
N ALA A 27 17.92 20.25 16.14
CA ALA A 27 16.49 20.32 15.84
C ALA A 27 16.20 20.53 14.34
N VAL A 28 17.05 21.28 13.62
CA VAL A 28 16.93 21.45 12.16
C VAL A 28 17.26 20.15 11.43
N GLU A 29 18.29 19.43 11.86
CA GLU A 29 18.65 18.10 11.33
C GLU A 29 17.50 17.10 11.51
N GLU A 30 16.97 17.01 12.72
CA GLU A 30 15.82 16.16 13.04
C GLU A 30 14.56 16.56 12.25
N GLY A 31 14.30 17.86 12.12
CA GLY A 31 13.18 18.38 11.33
C GLY A 31 13.26 18.00 9.85
N ARG A 32 14.47 17.98 9.28
CA ARG A 32 14.71 17.50 7.90
C ARG A 32 14.47 16.00 7.78
N ALA A 33 14.93 15.22 8.76
CA ALA A 33 14.74 13.78 8.80
C ALA A 33 13.25 13.40 8.87
N ILE A 34 12.52 13.99 9.82
CA ILE A 34 11.07 13.82 9.98
C ILE A 34 10.36 14.16 8.67
N TYR A 35 10.72 15.28 8.03
CA TYR A 35 10.09 15.69 6.78
C TYR A 35 10.32 14.70 5.63
N SER A 36 11.54 14.16 5.50
CA SER A 36 11.86 13.14 4.50
C SER A 36 11.01 11.88 4.71
N ASN A 37 10.94 11.39 5.96
CA ASN A 37 10.15 10.24 6.33
C ASN A 37 8.64 10.49 6.12
N MET A 38 8.17 11.71 6.41
CA MET A 38 6.79 12.15 6.15
C MET A 38 6.42 12.10 4.68
N LYS A 39 7.26 12.64 3.80
CA LYS A 39 7.06 12.54 2.36
C LYS A 39 6.88 11.08 1.94
N GLN A 40 7.69 10.18 2.50
CA GLN A 40 7.72 8.78 2.13
C GLN A 40 6.45 8.02 2.52
N PHE A 41 5.99 8.14 3.77
CA PHE A 41 4.76 7.45 4.17
C PHE A 41 3.50 8.07 3.53
N ILE A 42 3.47 9.39 3.30
CA ILE A 42 2.33 10.03 2.60
C ILE A 42 2.21 9.46 1.18
N ARG A 43 3.34 9.30 0.49
CA ARG A 43 3.36 8.73 -0.86
C ARG A 43 2.94 7.27 -0.88
N TYR A 44 3.39 6.49 0.10
CA TYR A 44 2.94 5.10 0.28
C TYR A 44 1.41 5.03 0.43
N LEU A 45 0.82 5.82 1.34
CA LEU A 45 -0.64 5.84 1.55
C LEU A 45 -1.41 6.32 0.32
N ILE A 46 -0.90 7.33 -0.40
CA ILE A 46 -1.55 7.79 -1.64
C ILE A 46 -1.48 6.70 -2.72
N SER A 47 -0.35 5.99 -2.84
CA SER A 47 -0.19 4.90 -3.80
C SER A 47 -1.18 3.77 -3.55
N SER A 48 -1.39 3.36 -2.29
CA SER A 48 -2.37 2.34 -1.90
C SER A 48 -3.79 2.74 -2.34
N ASN A 49 -4.21 3.95 -1.97
CA ASN A 49 -5.52 4.50 -2.34
C ASN A 49 -5.76 4.54 -3.86
N VAL A 50 -4.73 4.85 -4.67
CA VAL A 50 -4.86 4.81 -6.13
C VAL A 50 -5.20 3.39 -6.61
N GLY A 51 -4.56 2.37 -6.03
CA GLY A 51 -4.84 0.98 -6.35
C GLY A 51 -6.26 0.53 -5.98
N GLU A 52 -6.72 0.93 -4.80
CA GLU A 52 -8.09 0.66 -4.35
C GLU A 52 -9.14 1.30 -5.29
N VAL A 53 -8.91 2.56 -5.69
CA VAL A 53 -9.80 3.25 -6.63
C VAL A 53 -9.81 2.55 -7.99
N VAL A 54 -8.64 2.14 -8.50
CA VAL A 54 -8.55 1.40 -9.77
C VAL A 54 -9.28 0.06 -9.66
N CYS A 55 -9.15 -0.66 -8.54
CA CYS A 55 -9.88 -1.91 -8.29
C CYS A 55 -11.40 -1.71 -8.43
N ILE A 56 -11.96 -0.76 -7.67
CA ILE A 56 -13.41 -0.47 -7.67
C ILE A 56 -13.89 -0.03 -9.06
N PHE A 57 -13.10 0.81 -9.73
CA PHE A 57 -13.40 1.29 -11.06
C PHE A 57 -13.42 0.16 -12.10
N LEU A 58 -12.44 -0.74 -12.05
CA LEU A 58 -12.34 -1.89 -12.95
C LEU A 58 -13.47 -2.89 -12.72
N THR A 59 -13.81 -3.21 -11.47
CA THR A 59 -14.96 -4.10 -11.19
C THR A 59 -16.26 -3.51 -11.73
N ALA A 60 -16.46 -2.20 -11.55
CA ALA A 60 -17.66 -1.51 -12.00
C ALA A 60 -17.79 -1.46 -13.54
N ILE A 61 -16.72 -1.07 -14.25
CA ILE A 61 -16.75 -0.98 -15.73
C ILE A 61 -16.87 -2.35 -16.38
N LEU A 62 -16.20 -3.36 -15.81
CA LEU A 62 -16.26 -4.71 -16.34
C LEU A 62 -17.55 -5.43 -15.97
N GLY A 63 -18.40 -4.85 -15.11
CA GLY A 63 -19.65 -5.47 -14.65
C GLY A 63 -19.42 -6.74 -13.84
N LEU A 64 -18.35 -6.77 -13.04
CA LEU A 64 -18.00 -7.91 -12.19
C LEU A 64 -18.61 -7.74 -10.80
N PRO A 65 -18.81 -8.84 -10.04
CA PRO A 65 -19.10 -8.75 -8.61
C PRO A 65 -18.05 -7.91 -7.88
N GLU A 66 -18.47 -7.24 -6.80
CA GLU A 66 -17.59 -6.38 -6.02
C GLU A 66 -16.40 -7.18 -5.47
N ALA A 67 -15.18 -6.77 -5.83
CA ALA A 67 -13.98 -7.46 -5.36
C ALA A 67 -13.63 -7.09 -3.91
N LEU A 68 -13.96 -5.88 -3.47
CA LEU A 68 -13.67 -5.37 -2.13
C LEU A 68 -14.85 -4.58 -1.61
N ILE A 69 -15.21 -4.80 -0.33
CA ILE A 69 -16.29 -4.05 0.33
C ILE A 69 -15.73 -2.90 1.17
N PRO A 70 -16.53 -1.84 1.45
CA PRO A 70 -16.06 -0.66 2.19
C PRO A 70 -15.46 -0.97 3.57
N VAL A 71 -16.02 -1.95 4.29
CA VAL A 71 -15.52 -2.33 5.63
C VAL A 71 -14.10 -2.92 5.56
N GLN A 72 -13.78 -3.66 4.49
CA GLN A 72 -12.44 -4.19 4.27
C GLN A 72 -11.46 -3.07 3.94
N LEU A 73 -11.83 -2.14 3.05
CA LEU A 73 -10.99 -1.00 2.67
C LEU A 73 -10.69 -0.07 3.86
N LEU A 74 -11.67 0.17 4.74
CA LEU A 74 -11.46 0.94 5.96
C LEU A 74 -10.44 0.28 6.89
N TRP A 75 -10.48 -1.04 7.02
CA TRP A 75 -9.51 -1.78 7.82
C TRP A 75 -8.11 -1.75 7.21
N VAL A 76 -8.00 -1.91 5.89
CA VAL A 76 -6.72 -1.84 5.19
C VAL A 76 -6.08 -0.46 5.39
N ASN A 77 -6.79 0.60 5.05
CA ASN A 77 -6.27 1.97 5.14
C ASN A 77 -5.94 2.42 6.57
N LEU A 78 -6.70 1.98 7.57
CA LEU A 78 -6.50 2.43 8.95
C LEU A 78 -5.47 1.57 9.70
N VAL A 79 -5.56 0.25 9.57
CA VAL A 79 -4.80 -0.68 10.40
C VAL A 79 -3.67 -1.30 9.61
N THR A 80 -3.99 -1.98 8.50
CA THR A 80 -3.00 -2.75 7.74
C THR A 80 -1.90 -1.85 7.19
N ASP A 81 -2.25 -0.72 6.59
CA ASP A 81 -1.33 0.25 6.00
C ASP A 81 -0.85 1.29 7.03
N GLY A 82 -1.69 1.58 8.04
CA GLY A 82 -1.34 2.53 9.10
C GLY A 82 -0.11 2.12 9.90
N LEU A 83 0.06 0.81 10.15
CA LEU A 83 1.21 0.27 10.86
C LEU A 83 2.53 0.47 10.08
N PRO A 84 2.68 -0.01 8.83
CA PRO A 84 3.86 0.29 8.01
C PRO A 84 4.07 1.78 7.76
N ALA A 85 3.01 2.56 7.54
CA ALA A 85 3.12 4.01 7.35
C ALA A 85 3.74 4.70 8.56
N THR A 86 3.34 4.31 9.77
CA THR A 86 3.94 4.81 11.01
C THR A 86 5.40 4.34 11.14
N ALA A 87 5.69 3.10 10.76
CA ALA A 87 7.04 2.56 10.81
C ALA A 87 8.02 3.22 9.83
N LEU A 88 7.55 3.66 8.66
CA LEU A 88 8.32 4.49 7.72
C LEU A 88 8.70 5.85 8.34
N GLY A 89 7.95 6.33 9.33
CA GLY A 89 8.32 7.48 10.15
C GLY A 89 9.66 7.32 10.89
N PHE A 90 10.06 6.08 11.17
CA PHE A 90 11.31 5.72 11.84
C PHE A 90 12.42 5.27 10.86
N ASN A 91 12.32 5.62 9.58
CA ASN A 91 13.41 5.39 8.63
C ASN A 91 14.67 6.16 9.05
N PRO A 92 15.87 5.57 8.84
CA PRO A 92 17.12 6.27 9.12
C PRO A 92 17.25 7.51 8.23
N PRO A 93 17.78 8.63 8.75
CA PRO A 93 18.00 9.83 7.95
C PRO A 93 19.08 9.60 6.88
N ASP A 94 18.98 10.35 5.78
CA ASP A 94 20.03 10.36 4.77
C ASP A 94 21.35 10.92 5.36
N LEU A 95 22.50 10.33 5.00
CA LEU A 95 23.81 10.76 5.48
C LEU A 95 24.17 12.20 5.08
N ASP A 96 23.60 12.68 3.96
CA ASP A 96 23.85 14.00 3.37
C ASP A 96 22.75 15.02 3.71
N ILE A 97 21.92 14.75 4.73
CA ILE A 97 20.73 15.56 5.02
C ILE A 97 21.04 17.01 5.41
N MET A 98 22.19 17.23 6.04
CA MET A 98 22.68 18.56 6.44
C MET A 98 23.49 19.27 5.34
N GLU A 99 23.92 18.54 4.32
CA GLU A 99 24.63 19.12 3.17
C GLU A 99 23.65 19.70 2.14
N LYS A 100 22.40 19.23 2.13
CA LYS A 100 21.33 19.72 1.27
C LYS A 100 20.92 21.15 1.62
N LEU A 101 20.64 21.97 0.61
CA LEU A 101 20.07 23.31 0.81
C LEU A 101 18.68 23.22 1.46
N PRO A 102 18.25 24.26 2.21
CA PRO A 102 16.88 24.33 2.72
C PRO A 102 15.86 24.15 1.59
N ARG A 103 14.88 23.28 1.81
CA ARG A 103 13.83 22.97 0.84
C ARG A 103 13.05 24.24 0.46
N ASN A 104 12.64 24.31 -0.80
CA ASN A 104 11.68 25.32 -1.26
C ASN A 104 10.26 25.00 -0.71
N PRO A 105 9.60 25.93 0.02
CA PRO A 105 8.24 25.72 0.53
C PRO A 105 7.20 25.37 -0.54
N ARG A 106 7.45 25.79 -1.80
CA ARG A 106 6.55 25.53 -2.95
C ARG A 106 6.80 24.20 -3.65
N GLU A 107 7.78 23.42 -3.20
CA GLU A 107 8.06 22.11 -3.80
C GLU A 107 6.90 21.13 -3.51
N ALA A 108 6.30 20.58 -4.57
CA ALA A 108 5.23 19.59 -4.46
C ALA A 108 5.72 18.31 -3.76
N LEU A 109 4.82 17.61 -3.08
CA LEU A 109 5.11 16.31 -2.45
C LEU A 109 5.32 15.21 -3.49
N ILE A 110 4.59 15.28 -4.61
CA ILE A 110 4.64 14.33 -5.72
C ILE A 110 5.05 15.12 -6.98
N SER A 111 6.20 14.76 -7.56
CA SER A 111 6.67 15.30 -8.83
C SER A 111 6.07 14.52 -10.01
N GLY A 112 6.18 15.03 -11.25
CA GLY A 112 5.56 14.40 -12.42
C GLY A 112 5.99 12.94 -12.64
N TRP A 113 7.29 12.64 -12.51
CA TRP A 113 7.79 11.26 -12.60
C TRP A 113 7.28 10.38 -11.46
N LEU A 114 7.30 10.92 -10.23
CA LEU A 114 6.83 10.20 -9.05
C LEU A 114 5.32 9.88 -9.14
N PHE A 115 4.54 10.79 -9.71
CA PHE A 115 3.13 10.58 -9.99
C PHE A 115 2.92 9.41 -10.95
N PHE A 116 3.67 9.38 -12.06
CA PHE A 116 3.60 8.26 -13.02
C PHE A 116 3.96 6.93 -12.38
N ARG A 117 5.01 6.91 -11.55
CA ARG A 117 5.44 5.69 -10.84
C ARG A 117 4.34 5.15 -9.92
N TYR A 118 3.77 5.98 -9.05
CA TYR A 118 2.69 5.53 -8.16
C TYR A 118 1.40 5.22 -8.91
N LEU A 119 1.13 5.89 -10.02
CA LEU A 119 0.02 5.52 -10.89
C LEU A 119 0.23 4.12 -11.50
N ALA A 120 1.43 3.79 -11.97
CA ALA A 120 1.74 2.47 -12.51
C ALA A 120 1.59 1.36 -11.44
N ILE A 121 2.07 1.62 -10.22
CA ILE A 121 1.92 0.69 -9.09
C ILE A 121 0.44 0.54 -8.70
N GLY A 122 -0.30 1.64 -8.57
CA GLY A 122 -1.73 1.59 -8.28
C GLY A 122 -2.53 0.85 -9.34
N VAL A 123 -2.23 1.07 -10.63
CA VAL A 123 -2.86 0.31 -11.73
C VAL A 123 -2.55 -1.17 -11.62
N TYR A 124 -1.32 -1.53 -11.27
CA TYR A 124 -0.96 -2.93 -11.01
C TYR A 124 -1.77 -3.51 -9.84
N VAL A 125 -1.85 -2.81 -8.71
CA VAL A 125 -2.63 -3.25 -7.53
C VAL A 125 -4.09 -3.49 -7.91
N GLY A 126 -4.73 -2.54 -8.57
CA GLY A 126 -6.14 -2.65 -8.96
C GLY A 126 -6.41 -3.75 -9.99
N LEU A 127 -5.49 -3.99 -10.92
CA LEU A 127 -5.57 -5.14 -11.83
C LEU A 127 -5.36 -6.46 -11.10
N ALA A 128 -4.40 -6.51 -10.17
CA ALA A 128 -4.06 -7.70 -9.41
C ALA A 128 -5.20 -8.16 -8.49
N THR A 129 -5.86 -7.23 -7.78
CA THR A 129 -7.00 -7.54 -6.90
C THR A 129 -8.20 -8.08 -7.70
N VAL A 130 -8.54 -7.43 -8.82
CA VAL A 130 -9.62 -7.88 -9.70
C VAL A 130 -9.27 -9.21 -10.38
N ALA A 131 -8.02 -9.38 -10.81
CA ALA A 131 -7.53 -10.64 -11.37
C ALA A 131 -7.62 -11.77 -10.35
N ALA A 132 -7.31 -11.53 -9.08
CA ALA A 132 -7.40 -12.55 -8.03
C ALA A 132 -8.84 -12.96 -7.73
N ALA A 133 -9.77 -12.00 -7.64
CA ALA A 133 -11.20 -12.30 -7.47
C ALA A 133 -11.76 -13.07 -8.67
N THR A 134 -11.46 -12.63 -9.89
CA THR A 134 -11.91 -13.30 -11.13
C THR A 134 -11.27 -14.68 -11.30
N TRP A 135 -10.01 -14.85 -10.91
CA TRP A 135 -9.32 -16.14 -10.97
C TRP A 135 -10.06 -17.21 -10.16
N TRP A 136 -10.60 -16.86 -9.00
CA TRP A 136 -11.39 -17.79 -8.19
C TRP A 136 -12.64 -18.31 -8.94
N PHE A 137 -13.35 -17.43 -9.65
CA PHE A 137 -14.53 -17.82 -10.42
C PHE A 137 -14.21 -18.71 -11.63
N LEU A 138 -13.08 -18.46 -12.30
CA LEU A 138 -12.75 -19.07 -13.58
C LEU A 138 -11.91 -20.34 -13.46
N TYR A 139 -10.96 -20.37 -12.51
CA TYR A 139 -9.86 -21.34 -12.52
C TYR A 139 -9.58 -22.03 -11.19
N ASP A 140 -10.16 -21.57 -10.07
CA ASP A 140 -9.91 -22.22 -8.78
C ASP A 140 -10.60 -23.57 -8.71
N ALA A 141 -9.91 -24.56 -8.12
CA ALA A 141 -10.40 -25.93 -8.06
C ALA A 141 -11.68 -26.07 -7.20
N GLU A 142 -11.87 -25.18 -6.23
CA GLU A 142 -13.06 -25.10 -5.38
C GLU A 142 -14.11 -24.13 -5.93
N GLY A 143 -13.82 -23.46 -7.05
CA GLY A 143 -14.69 -22.48 -7.70
C GLY A 143 -15.68 -23.10 -8.71
N PRO A 144 -16.64 -22.30 -9.21
CA PRO A 144 -17.69 -22.75 -10.11
C PRO A 144 -17.24 -22.97 -11.57
N HIS A 145 -15.99 -22.64 -11.93
CA HIS A 145 -15.43 -22.79 -13.28
C HIS A 145 -16.29 -22.16 -14.38
N ILE A 146 -16.76 -20.94 -14.14
CA ILE A 146 -17.63 -20.23 -15.08
C ILE A 146 -16.82 -19.44 -16.12
N THR A 147 -17.43 -19.17 -17.26
CA THR A 147 -16.82 -18.32 -18.29
C THR A 147 -16.85 -16.85 -17.88
N PHE A 148 -15.88 -16.07 -18.37
CA PHE A 148 -15.84 -14.61 -18.14
C PHE A 148 -17.13 -13.90 -18.59
N TYR A 149 -17.77 -14.40 -19.67
CA TYR A 149 -19.04 -13.84 -20.16
C TYR A 149 -20.20 -14.06 -19.18
N GLN A 150 -20.26 -15.25 -18.55
CA GLN A 150 -21.24 -15.53 -17.49
C GLN A 150 -20.98 -14.65 -16.27
N LEU A 151 -19.72 -14.53 -15.84
CA LEU A 151 -19.33 -13.70 -14.69
C LEU A 151 -19.73 -12.22 -14.87
N ARG A 152 -19.54 -11.64 -16.05
CA ARG A 152 -19.97 -10.26 -16.34
C ARG A 152 -21.49 -10.09 -16.30
N ASN A 153 -22.25 -11.15 -16.56
CA ASN A 153 -23.71 -11.10 -16.58
C ASN A 153 -24.34 -11.69 -15.31
N PHE A 154 -23.61 -11.69 -14.18
CA PHE A 154 -24.05 -12.30 -12.93
C PHE A 154 -25.42 -11.79 -12.43
N LEU A 155 -25.76 -10.52 -12.65
CA LEU A 155 -27.06 -9.93 -12.29
C LEU A 155 -28.27 -10.57 -13.01
N LYS A 156 -28.03 -11.33 -14.09
CA LYS A 156 -29.07 -12.06 -14.83
C LYS A 156 -29.16 -13.53 -14.39
N CYS A 157 -28.47 -13.92 -13.32
CA CYS A 157 -28.56 -15.26 -12.77
C CYS A 157 -29.97 -15.47 -12.22
N SER A 158 -30.67 -16.43 -12.81
CA SER A 158 -32.00 -16.90 -12.43
C SER A 158 -32.11 -18.34 -12.89
N GLU A 159 -32.89 -19.16 -12.17
CA GLU A 159 -33.13 -20.57 -12.50
C GLU A 159 -33.68 -20.76 -13.93
N ASP A 160 -34.42 -19.76 -14.44
CA ASP A 160 -35.01 -19.77 -15.78
C ASP A 160 -34.02 -19.44 -16.91
N ASN A 161 -32.82 -18.95 -16.59
CA ASN A 161 -31.89 -18.46 -17.59
C ASN A 161 -30.96 -19.59 -18.07
N PRO A 162 -31.00 -19.99 -19.36
CA PRO A 162 -30.20 -21.11 -19.87
C PRO A 162 -28.70 -20.85 -19.81
N LEU A 163 -28.27 -19.58 -19.67
CA LEU A 163 -26.85 -19.22 -19.51
C LEU A 163 -26.25 -19.72 -18.20
N PHE A 164 -27.06 -19.96 -17.16
CA PHE A 164 -26.62 -20.37 -15.83
C PHE A 164 -27.16 -21.76 -15.43
N ALA A 165 -27.56 -22.56 -16.42
CA ALA A 165 -28.08 -23.91 -16.17
C ALA A 165 -27.05 -24.77 -15.41
N GLY A 166 -27.41 -25.22 -14.21
CA GLY A 166 -26.55 -26.04 -13.35
C GLY A 166 -25.57 -25.26 -12.45
N ILE A 167 -25.69 -23.92 -12.38
CA ILE A 167 -24.91 -23.07 -11.48
C ILE A 167 -25.86 -22.50 -10.42
N ASP A 168 -25.48 -22.63 -9.15
CA ASP A 168 -26.17 -21.97 -8.05
C ASP A 168 -25.82 -20.48 -8.01
N CYS A 169 -26.82 -19.60 -8.02
CA CYS A 169 -26.61 -18.16 -8.04
C CYS A 169 -26.01 -17.63 -6.73
N GLU A 170 -26.11 -18.37 -5.62
CA GLU A 170 -25.46 -18.02 -4.34
C GLU A 170 -23.92 -17.90 -4.47
N VAL A 171 -23.33 -18.54 -5.50
CA VAL A 171 -21.87 -18.50 -5.72
C VAL A 171 -21.34 -17.09 -6.00
N PHE A 172 -22.17 -16.20 -6.55
CA PHE A 172 -21.77 -14.81 -6.84
C PHE A 172 -21.74 -13.92 -5.59
N GLU A 173 -22.39 -14.36 -4.50
CA GLU A 173 -22.36 -13.72 -3.18
C GLU A 173 -21.34 -14.39 -2.23
N SER A 174 -20.53 -15.31 -2.76
CA SER A 174 -19.48 -15.99 -2.01
C SER A 174 -18.43 -15.01 -1.46
N ARG A 175 -17.89 -15.34 -0.28
CA ARG A 175 -16.83 -14.58 0.41
C ARG A 175 -15.42 -14.92 -0.08
N PHE A 176 -15.26 -15.97 -0.89
CA PHE A 176 -13.93 -16.38 -1.37
C PHE A 176 -13.30 -15.37 -2.35
N PRO A 177 -13.98 -14.87 -3.39
CA PRO A 177 -13.42 -13.86 -4.30
C PRO A 177 -12.97 -12.60 -3.58
N THR A 178 -13.79 -12.11 -2.64
CA THR A 178 -13.48 -10.90 -1.86
C THR A 178 -12.27 -11.13 -0.96
N THR A 179 -12.13 -12.34 -0.39
CA THR A 179 -10.96 -12.68 0.41
C THR A 179 -9.68 -12.82 -0.44
N MET A 180 -9.78 -13.35 -1.66
CA MET A 180 -8.66 -13.40 -2.60
C MET A 180 -8.19 -12.01 -2.98
N ALA A 181 -9.12 -11.11 -3.33
CA ALA A 181 -8.80 -9.71 -3.63
C ALA A 181 -8.18 -8.99 -2.43
N LEU A 182 -8.77 -9.13 -1.23
CA LEU A 182 -8.25 -8.51 -0.01
C LEU A 182 -6.85 -9.04 0.32
N SER A 183 -6.62 -10.35 0.22
CA SER A 183 -5.32 -10.94 0.53
C SER A 183 -4.24 -10.51 -0.47
N VAL A 184 -4.58 -10.33 -1.74
CA VAL A 184 -3.67 -9.73 -2.73
C VAL A 184 -3.39 -8.28 -2.42
N LEU A 185 -4.40 -7.46 -2.09
CA LEU A 185 -4.22 -6.06 -1.71
C LEU A 185 -3.25 -5.95 -0.52
N VAL A 186 -3.53 -6.66 0.57
CA VAL A 186 -2.69 -6.64 1.78
C VAL A 186 -1.26 -7.10 1.47
N THR A 187 -1.09 -8.18 0.70
CA THR A 187 0.24 -8.70 0.37
C THR A 187 1.04 -7.73 -0.50
N ILE A 188 0.38 -7.09 -1.48
CA ILE A 188 1.00 -6.07 -2.32
C ILE A 188 1.39 -4.86 -1.48
N GLU A 189 0.53 -4.38 -0.58
CA GLU A 189 0.84 -3.22 0.25
C GLU A 189 2.00 -3.48 1.22
N MET A 190 2.11 -4.70 1.76
CA MET A 190 3.29 -5.08 2.54
C MET A 190 4.57 -5.05 1.70
N CYS A 191 4.51 -5.51 0.45
CA CYS A 191 5.65 -5.42 -0.47
C CYS A 191 5.96 -3.97 -0.84
N ASN A 192 4.93 -3.14 -1.05
CA ASN A 192 5.05 -1.73 -1.38
C ASN A 192 5.61 -0.90 -0.22
N ALA A 193 5.31 -1.28 1.03
CA ALA A 193 5.91 -0.70 2.21
C ALA A 193 7.43 -0.94 2.27
N LEU A 194 7.89 -2.14 1.90
CA LEU A 194 9.34 -2.43 1.79
C LEU A 194 9.99 -1.60 0.68
N ASN A 195 9.34 -1.51 -0.49
CA ASN A 195 9.79 -0.62 -1.57
C ASN A 195 9.87 0.83 -1.13
N SER A 196 8.97 1.25 -0.23
CA SER A 196 8.91 2.59 0.33
C SER A 196 9.98 2.85 1.39
N VAL A 197 10.94 1.96 1.67
CA VAL A 197 12.12 2.28 2.49
C VAL A 197 12.98 3.36 1.83
N SER A 198 13.02 3.40 0.50
CA SER A 198 13.75 4.43 -0.24
C SER A 198 12.98 4.94 -1.44
N GLU A 199 13.09 6.23 -1.71
CA GLU A 199 12.56 6.82 -2.93
C GLU A 199 13.29 6.24 -4.16
N ASN A 200 14.63 6.37 -4.25
CA ASN A 200 15.38 5.99 -5.46
C ASN A 200 16.39 4.85 -5.25
N GLN A 201 16.77 4.51 -4.02
CA GLN A 201 17.70 3.41 -3.82
C GLN A 201 16.99 2.06 -3.99
N SER A 202 17.71 1.15 -4.63
CA SER A 202 17.34 -0.26 -4.75
C SER A 202 17.20 -0.92 -3.38
N LEU A 203 16.28 -1.87 -3.25
CA LEU A 203 16.23 -2.77 -2.09
C LEU A 203 17.54 -3.54 -1.87
N LEU A 204 18.32 -3.76 -2.94
CA LEU A 204 19.63 -4.42 -2.84
C LEU A 204 20.69 -3.52 -2.19
N ARG A 205 20.56 -2.19 -2.33
CA ARG A 205 21.48 -1.22 -1.74
C ARG A 205 21.05 -0.80 -0.35
N MET A 206 19.75 -0.57 -0.18
CA MET A 206 19.14 -0.27 1.12
C MET A 206 18.16 -1.38 1.48
N PRO A 207 18.67 -2.43 2.13
CA PRO A 207 17.85 -3.57 2.45
C PRO A 207 16.84 -3.27 3.57
N PRO A 208 15.71 -4.00 3.60
CA PRO A 208 14.60 -3.70 4.50
C PRO A 208 14.93 -3.91 5.98
N TRP A 209 15.99 -4.66 6.32
CA TRP A 209 16.45 -4.82 7.71
C TRP A 209 17.13 -3.58 8.30
N LEU A 210 17.38 -2.54 7.51
CA LEU A 210 17.83 -1.24 8.03
C LEU A 210 16.78 -0.58 8.93
N ASN A 211 15.50 -0.83 8.69
CA ASN A 211 14.41 -0.39 9.55
C ASN A 211 13.72 -1.61 10.21
N PRO A 212 14.17 -2.03 11.41
CA PRO A 212 13.56 -3.16 12.10
C PRO A 212 12.10 -2.89 12.51
N TRP A 213 11.73 -1.62 12.71
CA TRP A 213 10.35 -1.22 13.00
C TRP A 213 9.42 -1.47 11.81
N LEU A 214 9.91 -1.26 10.58
CA LEU A 214 9.15 -1.58 9.37
C LEU A 214 8.91 -3.08 9.24
N LEU A 215 9.93 -3.91 9.48
CA LEU A 215 9.77 -5.36 9.47
C LEU A 215 8.78 -5.83 10.56
N ALA A 216 8.85 -5.25 11.76
CA ALA A 216 7.90 -5.53 12.83
C ALA A 216 6.47 -5.10 12.45
N ALA A 217 6.31 -3.95 11.81
CA ALA A 217 5.02 -3.47 11.36
C ALA A 217 4.43 -4.34 10.24
N VAL A 218 5.22 -4.72 9.24
CA VAL A 218 4.79 -5.60 8.14
C VAL A 218 4.38 -6.99 8.67
N THR A 219 5.19 -7.56 9.57
CA THR A 219 4.86 -8.86 10.18
C THR A 219 3.62 -8.77 11.05
N MET A 220 3.44 -7.69 11.81
CA MET A 220 2.24 -7.45 12.60
C MET A 220 1.00 -7.25 11.73
N SER A 221 1.09 -6.49 10.64
CA SER A 221 -0.01 -6.32 9.68
C SER A 221 -0.42 -7.64 9.03
N MET A 222 0.55 -8.49 8.63
CA MET A 222 0.25 -9.83 8.14
C MET A 222 -0.38 -10.73 9.21
N ALA A 223 0.09 -10.65 10.46
CA ALA A 223 -0.50 -11.40 11.57
C ALA A 223 -1.95 -10.96 11.85
N LEU A 224 -2.24 -9.66 11.79
CA LEU A 224 -3.59 -9.11 11.89
C LEU A 224 -4.47 -9.54 10.71
N HIS A 225 -3.90 -9.65 9.50
CA HIS A 225 -4.61 -10.20 8.35
C HIS A 225 -5.00 -11.67 8.58
N PHE A 226 -4.09 -12.51 9.09
CA PHE A 226 -4.46 -13.88 9.47
C PHE A 226 -5.46 -13.93 10.62
N LEU A 227 -5.40 -12.99 11.56
CA LEU A 227 -6.36 -12.88 12.65
C LEU A 227 -7.79 -12.66 12.12
N ILE A 228 -7.98 -11.75 11.16
CA ILE A 228 -9.31 -11.50 10.57
C ILE A 228 -9.85 -12.69 9.78
N LEU A 229 -8.97 -13.56 9.25
CA LEU A 229 -9.35 -14.75 8.49
C LEU A 229 -9.67 -15.97 9.38
N LEU A 230 -8.97 -16.10 10.51
CA LEU A 230 -8.97 -17.34 11.30
C LEU A 230 -9.79 -17.26 12.59
N VAL A 231 -10.02 -16.07 13.15
CA VAL A 231 -10.61 -15.92 14.49
C VAL A 231 -12.05 -15.37 14.42
N PRO A 232 -13.07 -16.20 14.71
CA PRO A 232 -14.44 -15.72 14.91
C PRO A 232 -14.50 -14.68 16.05
N PRO A 233 -15.25 -13.57 15.92
CA PRO A 233 -16.27 -13.27 14.91
C PRO A 233 -15.79 -12.47 13.69
N LEU A 234 -14.49 -12.21 13.54
CA LEU A 234 -13.95 -11.27 12.53
C LEU A 234 -14.31 -11.64 11.08
N PRO A 235 -14.25 -12.92 10.64
CA PRO A 235 -14.63 -13.29 9.28
C PRO A 235 -16.07 -12.92 8.90
N LEU A 236 -16.99 -12.87 9.89
CA LEU A 236 -18.38 -12.48 9.67
C LEU A 236 -18.52 -10.97 9.45
N VAL A 237 -17.76 -10.16 10.19
CA VAL A 237 -17.78 -8.70 10.07
C VAL A 237 -17.17 -8.26 8.75
N PHE A 238 -16.03 -8.86 8.38
CA PHE A 238 -15.30 -8.50 7.17
C PHE A 238 -15.77 -9.25 5.91
N GLN A 239 -16.76 -10.15 6.03
CA GLN A 239 -17.25 -11.00 4.93
C GLN A 239 -16.10 -11.74 4.22
N VAL A 240 -15.22 -12.37 5.01
CA VAL A 240 -14.05 -13.12 4.53
C VAL A 240 -14.11 -14.59 4.95
N THR A 241 -13.35 -15.43 4.27
CA THR A 241 -13.23 -16.87 4.56
C THR A 241 -11.76 -17.31 4.55
N PRO A 242 -11.36 -18.31 5.35
CA PRO A 242 -9.98 -18.78 5.33
C PRO A 242 -9.60 -19.35 3.97
N LEU A 243 -8.44 -18.94 3.45
CA LEU A 243 -7.92 -19.40 2.16
C LEU A 243 -7.12 -20.71 2.30
N SER A 244 -7.20 -21.56 1.29
CA SER A 244 -6.40 -22.78 1.19
C SER A 244 -4.94 -22.47 0.84
N GLY A 245 -4.03 -23.42 1.09
CA GLY A 245 -2.62 -23.27 0.74
C GLY A 245 -2.39 -23.03 -0.76
N ARG A 246 -3.25 -23.59 -1.63
CA ARG A 246 -3.18 -23.37 -3.09
C ARG A 246 -3.56 -21.94 -3.46
N GLN A 247 -4.61 -21.42 -2.86
CA GLN A 247 -5.06 -20.04 -3.04
C GLN A 247 -3.98 -19.05 -2.58
N TRP A 248 -3.31 -19.33 -1.45
CA TRP A 248 -2.17 -18.52 -0.99
C TRP A 248 -0.98 -18.48 -1.96
N VAL A 249 -0.67 -19.59 -2.63
CA VAL A 249 0.38 -19.61 -3.66
C VAL A 249 0.04 -18.64 -4.79
N VAL A 250 -1.23 -18.59 -5.21
CA VAL A 250 -1.70 -17.64 -6.24
C VAL A 250 -1.62 -16.20 -5.75
N VAL A 251 -2.04 -15.94 -4.50
CA VAL A 251 -1.90 -14.62 -3.87
C VAL A 251 -0.45 -14.14 -3.94
N LEU A 252 0.52 -15.00 -3.55
CA LEU A 252 1.94 -14.66 -3.60
C LEU A 252 2.45 -14.46 -5.03
N GLN A 253 2.06 -15.32 -5.97
CA GLN A 253 2.46 -15.21 -7.38
C GLN A 253 1.99 -13.92 -8.04
N ILE A 254 0.77 -13.48 -7.71
CA ILE A 254 0.21 -12.22 -8.21
C ILE A 254 0.80 -11.01 -7.47
N SER A 255 1.18 -11.14 -6.20
CA SER A 255 1.59 -9.97 -5.40
C SER A 255 3.08 -9.64 -5.51
N LEU A 256 3.95 -10.65 -5.45
CA LEU A 256 5.41 -10.46 -5.43
C LEU A 256 6.01 -9.69 -6.63
N PRO A 257 5.47 -9.77 -7.87
CA PRO A 257 6.00 -9.01 -8.99
C PRO A 257 5.93 -7.47 -8.81
N VAL A 258 5.14 -6.95 -7.86
CA VAL A 258 5.14 -5.51 -7.53
C VAL A 258 6.52 -5.02 -7.08
N ILE A 259 7.32 -5.88 -6.42
CA ILE A 259 8.68 -5.55 -5.99
C ILE A 259 9.57 -5.34 -7.22
N LEU A 260 9.47 -6.25 -8.20
CA LEU A 260 10.23 -6.17 -9.44
C LEU A 260 9.81 -4.96 -10.28
N LEU A 261 8.51 -4.66 -10.31
CA LEU A 261 7.96 -3.50 -10.99
C LEU A 261 8.55 -2.20 -10.41
N ASP A 262 8.48 -2.02 -9.08
CA ASP A 262 9.01 -0.82 -8.45
C ASP A 262 10.53 -0.72 -8.57
N GLU A 263 11.25 -1.83 -8.45
CA GLU A 263 12.70 -1.86 -8.61
C GLU A 263 13.13 -1.46 -10.04
N ALA A 264 12.37 -1.89 -11.06
CA ALA A 264 12.56 -1.44 -12.43
C ALA A 264 12.29 0.08 -12.59
N LEU A 265 11.22 0.60 -11.96
CA LEU A 265 10.90 2.04 -11.97
C LEU A 265 11.97 2.88 -11.24
N LYS A 266 12.51 2.38 -10.12
CA LYS A 266 13.65 2.98 -9.42
C LYS A 266 14.92 2.98 -10.26
N TYR A 267 15.18 1.89 -10.98
CA TYR A 267 16.32 1.81 -11.91
C TYR A 267 16.19 2.83 -13.04
N LEU A 268 15.00 2.98 -13.64
CA LEU A 268 14.73 3.99 -14.65
C LEU A 268 14.91 5.42 -14.11
N SER A 269 14.44 5.69 -12.90
CA SER A 269 14.61 6.99 -12.23
C SER A 269 16.08 7.39 -12.12
N ARG A 270 16.91 6.47 -11.61
CA ARG A 270 18.35 6.70 -11.38
C ARG A 270 19.14 6.95 -12.66
N ASN A 271 18.83 6.21 -13.73
CA ASN A 271 19.65 6.24 -14.93
C ASN A 271 19.19 7.24 -15.99
N HIS A 272 17.91 7.62 -16.01
CA HIS A 272 17.36 8.45 -17.11
C HIS A 272 16.76 9.77 -16.63
N VAL A 273 16.22 9.83 -15.41
CA VAL A 273 15.52 11.02 -14.91
C VAL A 273 16.45 11.95 -14.15
N ASP A 274 17.31 11.38 -13.30
CA ASP A 274 18.27 12.18 -12.51
C ASP A 274 19.38 12.75 -13.42
N GLU A 275 19.83 12.01 -14.46
CA GLU A 275 20.80 12.51 -15.45
C GLU A 275 20.28 13.70 -16.29
N GLU A 276 18.98 13.73 -16.61
CA GLU A 276 18.39 14.87 -17.35
C GLU A 276 18.24 16.12 -16.49
N LYS A 277 18.14 15.94 -15.16
CA LYS A 277 17.99 17.03 -14.20
C LYS A 277 19.33 17.68 -13.89
N ASP A 278 20.41 16.91 -13.85
CA ASP A 278 21.79 17.43 -13.69
C ASP A 278 22.34 18.08 -14.98
N ARG A 279 21.71 17.82 -16.14
CA ARG A 279 22.05 18.47 -17.42
C ARG A 279 21.34 19.81 -17.69
N LYS A 280 20.39 20.21 -16.85
CA LYS A 280 19.61 21.47 -17.00
C LYS A 280 19.96 22.47 -15.91
#